data_AF-A0A6J7LGW9-F1
#
_entry.id   AF-A0A6J7LGW9-F1
#
_cell.length_a   1.000
_cell.length_b   1.000
_cell.length_c   1.000
_cell.angle_alpha   90.00
_cell.angle_beta   90.00
_cell.angle_gamma   90.00
#
_symmetry.space_group_name_H-M   'P 1'
#
loop_
_entity.id
_entity.type
_entity.pdbx_description
1 polymer ?
#
loop_
_entity_poly.entity_id
_entity_poly.type
_entity_poly.pdbx_seq_one_letter_code
_entity_poly.pdbx_strand_id
1 'polypeptide(L)'
;MLALRTYLKLIGAVVVRPGLWVTALRSAKRLVPRQWWRHGSHLPLPSRAYINFRLTTQYGYGVDQPETADVIDYLEWSKDWHSTGTSMRRRLHKA
;
A
#
# COMPACT_ATOMS: atom_id res chain seq x y z
N MET A 1 -8.20 -10.42 11.08
CA MET A 1 -8.99 -9.47 10.24
C MET A 1 -8.66 -8.08 10.75
N LEU A 2 -8.27 -7.13 9.88
CA LEU A 2 -7.88 -5.81 10.35
C LEU A 2 -9.04 -5.11 11.07
N ALA A 3 -8.73 -4.44 12.18
CA ALA A 3 -9.74 -3.68 12.89
C ALA A 3 -10.11 -2.44 12.08
N LEU A 4 -11.39 -2.07 12.06
CA LEU A 4 -11.86 -0.83 11.41
C LEU A 4 -11.08 0.40 11.91
N ARG A 5 -10.76 0.41 13.20
CA ARG A 5 -9.92 1.44 13.83
C ARG A 5 -8.53 1.55 13.18
N THR A 6 -7.91 0.41 12.84
CA THR A 6 -6.61 0.38 12.17
C THR A 6 -6.71 0.95 10.76
N TYR A 7 -7.76 0.58 10.00
CA TYR A 7 -8.00 1.17 8.69
C TYR A 7 -8.19 2.69 8.76
N LEU A 8 -8.99 3.18 9.71
CA LEU A 8 -9.21 4.62 9.88
C LEU A 8 -7.92 5.36 10.25
N LYS A 9 -7.08 4.77 11.11
CA LYS A 9 -5.75 5.33 11.45
C LYS A 9 -4.83 5.41 10.24
N LEU A 10 -4.74 4.33 9.46
CA LEU A 10 -3.93 4.29 8.23
C LEU A 10 -4.43 5.31 7.21
N ILE A 11 -5.74 5.35 6.96
CA ILE A 11 -6.35 6.31 6.03
C ILE A 11 -6.08 7.74 6.51
N GLY A 12 -6.31 8.04 7.79
CA GLY A 12 -6.04 9.36 8.37
C GLY A 12 -4.58 9.79 8.20
N ALA A 13 -3.63 8.89 8.49
CA ALA A 13 -2.20 9.14 8.36
C ALA A 13 -1.77 9.43 6.90
N VAL A 14 -2.40 8.77 5.92
CA VAL A 14 -2.15 9.03 4.49
C VAL A 14 -2.85 10.30 4.01
N VAL A 15 -4.08 10.57 4.46
CA VAL A 15 -4.86 11.74 4.06
C VAL A 15 -4.13 13.04 4.42
N VAL A 16 -3.48 13.12 5.58
CA VAL A 16 -2.71 14.30 5.98
C VAL A 16 -1.36 14.46 5.24
N ARG A 17 -0.98 13.53 4.36
CA ARG A 17 0.27 13.54 3.59
C ARG A 17 -0.01 13.57 2.07
N PRO A 18 -0.33 14.75 1.48
CA PRO A 18 -0.72 14.85 0.07
C PRO A 18 0.33 14.33 -0.91
N GLY A 19 1.62 14.43 -0.57
CA GLY A 19 2.72 13.88 -1.37
C GLY A 19 2.71 12.35 -1.53
N LEU A 20 1.96 11.62 -0.69
CA LEU A 20 1.87 10.16 -0.72
C LEU A 20 0.60 9.64 -1.40
N TRP A 21 -0.35 10.50 -1.78
CA TRP A 21 -1.65 10.04 -2.28
C TRP A 21 -1.54 9.21 -3.54
N VAL A 22 -0.73 9.67 -4.51
CA VAL A 22 -0.55 8.96 -5.78
C VAL A 22 0.12 7.60 -5.56
N THR A 23 1.13 7.52 -4.69
CA THR A 23 1.81 6.27 -4.38
C THR A 23 0.93 5.33 -3.58
N ALA A 24 0.16 5.84 -2.62
CA ALA A 24 -0.82 5.07 -1.86
C ALA A 24 -1.90 4.48 -2.78
N LEU A 25 -2.49 5.27 -3.68
CA LEU A 25 -3.50 4.78 -4.64
C LEU A 25 -2.92 3.73 -5.60
N ARG A 26 -1.69 3.94 -6.09
CA ARG A 26 -1.01 2.98 -6.97
C ARG A 26 -0.74 1.67 -6.23
N SER A 27 -0.25 1.74 -5.01
CA SER A 27 -0.04 0.57 -4.15
C SER A 27 -1.36 -0.16 -3.92
N ALA A 28 -2.40 0.54 -3.46
CA ALA A 28 -3.72 -0.03 -3.24
C ALA A 28 -4.26 -0.76 -4.48
N LYS A 29 -4.16 -0.15 -5.66
CA LYS A 29 -4.59 -0.77 -6.93
C LYS A 29 -3.88 -2.09 -7.24
N ARG A 30 -2.62 -2.25 -6.82
CA ARG A 30 -1.86 -3.51 -7.00
C ARG A 30 -2.28 -4.58 -6.00
N LEU A 31 -2.77 -4.20 -4.83
CA LEU A 31 -3.19 -5.11 -3.76
C LEU A 31 -4.62 -5.62 -3.95
N VAL A 32 -5.46 -4.82 -4.61
CA VAL A 32 -6.86 -5.15 -4.86
C VAL A 32 -6.96 -6.18 -5.99
N PRO A 33 -7.70 -7.29 -5.80
CA PRO A 33 -7.92 -8.28 -6.86
C PRO A 33 -8.50 -7.66 -8.13
N ARG A 34 -8.07 -8.16 -9.30
CA ARG A 34 -8.69 -7.78 -10.58
C ARG A 34 -10.16 -8.19 -10.57
N GLN A 35 -11.04 -7.33 -11.09
CA GLN A 35 -12.49 -7.60 -11.15
C GLN A 35 -13.16 -7.84 -9.79
N TRP A 36 -12.64 -7.21 -8.72
CA TRP A 36 -13.22 -7.27 -7.36
C TRP A 36 -14.74 -7.03 -7.35
N TRP A 37 -15.22 -6.12 -8.21
CA TRP A 37 -16.64 -5.78 -8.37
C TRP A 37 -17.52 -6.92 -8.91
N ARG A 38 -16.95 -7.96 -9.53
CA ARG A 38 -17.72 -9.11 -10.07
C ARG A 38 -17.96 -10.21 -9.04
N HIS A 39 -17.18 -10.27 -7.97
CA HIS A 39 -17.21 -11.35 -6.97
C HIS A 39 -17.87 -10.94 -5.64
N GLY A 40 -18.63 -9.83 -5.63
CA GLY A 40 -19.47 -9.46 -4.48
C GLY A 40 -18.77 -8.68 -3.37
N SER A 41 -17.50 -8.28 -3.52
CA SER A 41 -16.96 -7.21 -2.67
C SER A 41 -17.37 -5.88 -3.29
N HIS A 42 -18.24 -5.10 -2.64
CA HIS A 42 -18.60 -3.77 -3.14
C HIS A 42 -17.48 -2.73 -2.92
N LEU A 43 -16.38 -3.12 -2.25
CA LEU A 43 -15.23 -2.27 -2.03
C LEU A 43 -13.93 -2.85 -2.62
N PRO A 44 -13.03 -1.97 -3.10
CA PRO A 44 -11.69 -2.33 -3.56
C PRO A 44 -10.78 -2.60 -2.36
N LEU A 45 -10.95 -3.76 -1.72
CA LEU A 45 -10.15 -4.17 -0.57
C LEU A 45 -9.23 -5.35 -0.92
N PRO A 46 -8.00 -5.40 -0.35
CA PRO A 46 -7.16 -6.58 -0.45
C PRO A 46 -7.84 -7.80 0.18
N SER A 47 -7.56 -8.99 -0.35
CA SER A 47 -8.11 -10.22 0.22
C SER A 47 -7.56 -10.47 1.63
N ARG A 48 -8.34 -11.13 2.50
CA ARG A 48 -7.87 -11.49 3.84
C ARG A 48 -6.62 -12.36 3.80
N ALA A 49 -6.56 -13.29 2.84
CA ALA A 49 -5.40 -14.16 2.64
C ALA A 49 -4.14 -13.33 2.32
N TYR A 50 -4.26 -12.29 1.48
CA TYR A 50 -3.14 -11.41 1.18
C TYR A 50 -2.66 -10.63 2.41
N ILE A 51 -3.59 -10.10 3.21
CA ILE A 51 -3.25 -9.33 4.42
C ILE A 51 -2.55 -10.24 5.44
N ASN A 52 -3.09 -11.42 5.71
CA ASN A 52 -2.48 -12.39 6.62
C ASN A 52 -1.08 -12.79 6.14
N PHE A 53 -0.94 -13.11 4.85
CA PHE A 53 0.37 -13.40 4.26
C PHE A 53 1.35 -12.25 4.50
N ARG A 54 0.96 -11.01 4.22
CA ARG A 54 1.84 -9.85 4.40
C ARG A 54 2.25 -9.66 5.85
N LEU A 55 1.31 -9.76 6.79
CA LEU A 55 1.60 -9.62 8.21
C LEU A 55 2.55 -10.72 8.69
N THR A 56 2.28 -11.97 8.33
CA THR A 56 3.17 -13.10 8.69
C THR A 56 4.57 -12.95 8.10
N THR A 57 4.70 -12.50 6.86
CA THR A 57 6.03 -12.32 6.24
C THR A 57 6.82 -11.15 6.80
N GLN A 58 6.14 -10.07 7.22
CA GLN A 58 6.79 -8.85 7.71
C GLN A 58 7.13 -8.95 9.19
N TYR A 59 6.18 -9.44 10.00
CA TYR A 59 6.25 -9.38 11.46
C TYR A 59 6.35 -10.76 12.13
N GLY A 60 6.23 -11.85 11.37
CA GLY A 60 6.15 -13.20 11.91
C GLY A 60 4.74 -13.57 12.40
N TYR A 61 4.65 -14.67 13.15
CA TYR A 61 3.38 -15.16 13.67
C TYR A 61 2.88 -14.34 14.86
N GLY A 62 1.56 -14.18 14.98
CA GLY A 62 0.91 -13.52 16.12
C GLY A 62 0.64 -12.02 15.95
N VAL A 63 1.00 -11.42 14.82
CA VAL A 63 0.70 -10.02 14.50
C VAL A 63 -0.50 -9.92 13.56
N ASP A 64 -1.59 -9.35 14.07
CA ASP A 64 -2.87 -9.22 13.36
C ASP A 64 -3.14 -7.81 12.80
N GLN A 65 -2.29 -6.84 13.13
CA GLN A 65 -2.41 -5.45 12.70
C GLN A 65 -1.04 -4.91 12.28
N PRO A 66 -0.93 -4.20 11.16
CA PRO A 66 0.30 -3.50 10.78
C PRO A 66 0.50 -2.27 11.66
N GLU A 67 1.76 -1.88 11.84
CA GLU A 67 2.06 -0.58 12.42
C GLU A 67 1.83 0.53 11.39
N THR A 68 1.27 1.65 11.84
CA THR A 68 0.99 2.78 10.95
C THR A 68 2.28 3.41 10.44
N ALA A 69 3.33 3.48 11.27
CA ALA A 69 4.63 4.00 10.88
C ALA A 69 5.22 3.23 9.70
N ASP A 70 5.28 1.90 9.79
CA ASP A 70 5.80 1.04 8.73
C ASP A 70 5.09 1.22 7.38
N VAL A 71 3.77 1.42 7.41
CA VAL A 71 3.00 1.68 6.18
C VAL A 71 3.38 3.03 5.57
N ILE A 72 3.58 4.06 6.39
CA ILE A 72 4.02 5.37 5.91
C ILE A 72 5.45 5.30 5.36
N ASP A 73 6.37 4.67 6.10
CA ASP A 73 7.77 4.49 5.69
C ASP A 73 7.86 3.72 4.36
N TYR A 74 7.04 2.67 4.19
CA TYR A 74 6.94 1.95 2.93
C TYR A 74 6.47 2.84 1.76
N LEU A 75 5.49 3.72 2.00
CA LEU A 75 4.97 4.61 0.97
C LEU A 75 5.97 5.72 0.59
N GLU A 76 6.71 6.24 1.57
CA GLU A 76 7.78 7.22 1.38
C GLU A 76 8.93 6.59 0.58
N TRP A 77 9.41 5.42 1.00
CA TRP A 77 10.41 4.66 0.27
C TRP A 77 9.96 4.33 -1.17
N SER A 78 8.71 3.87 -1.34
CA SER A 78 8.16 3.55 -2.66
C SER A 78 8.12 4.78 -3.57
N LYS A 79 7.75 5.95 -3.04
CA LYS A 79 7.78 7.22 -3.78
C LYS A 79 9.17 7.53 -4.30
N ASP A 80 10.16 7.46 -3.43
CA ASP A 80 11.54 7.85 -3.72
C ASP A 80 12.21 6.89 -4.71
N TRP A 81 11.90 5.60 -4.60
CA TRP A 81 12.35 4.60 -5.56
C TRP A 81 11.80 4.87 -6.97
N HIS A 82 10.50 5.17 -7.10
CA HIS A 82 9.90 5.47 -8.40
C HIS A 82 10.40 6.79 -9.00
N SER A 83 10.67 7.81 -8.19
CA SER A 83 11.29 9.05 -8.70
C SER A 83 12.69 8.80 -9.22
N THR A 84 13.48 7.99 -8.51
CA THR A 84 14.84 7.62 -8.90
C THR A 84 14.84 6.85 -10.23
N GLY A 85 14.00 5.80 -10.35
CA GLY A 85 13.88 5.02 -11.59
C GLY A 85 13.40 5.84 -12.79
N THR A 86 12.49 6.79 -12.59
CA THR A 86 12.01 7.68 -13.66
C THR A 86 13.12 8.62 -14.14
N SER A 87 13.91 9.17 -13.21
CA SER A 87 15.05 10.04 -13.52
C SER A 87 16.12 9.27 -14.32
N MET A 88 16.48 8.07 -13.87
CA MET A 88 17.46 7.22 -14.55
C MET A 88 17.01 6.87 -15.98
N ARG A 89 15.75 6.47 -16.17
CA ARG A 89 15.20 6.15 -17.51
C ARG A 89 15.26 7.35 -18.45
N ARG A 90 14.96 8.57 -17.97
CA ARG A 90 15.05 9.79 -18.80
C ARG A 90 16.48 10.09 -19.25
N ARG A 91 17.49 9.82 -18.41
CA ARG A 91 18.90 10.01 -18.76
C ARG A 91 19.34 9.07 -19.88
N LEU A 92 18.93 7.80 -19.83
CA LEU A 92 19.27 6.81 -20.85
C LEU A 92 18.68 7.11 -22.24
N HIS A 93 17.53 7.78 -22.34
CA HIS A 93 16.93 8.13 -23.62
C HIS A 93 17.45 9.46 -24.22
N LYS A 94 18.31 10.19 -23.50
CA LYS A 94 18.91 11.45 -23.98
C LYS A 94 20.38 11.31 -24.40
N ALA A 95 21.00 10.16 -24.13
CA ALA A 95 22.34 9.79 -24.59
C ALA A 95 22.22 9.01 -25.91
#